data_AF-A0A0G9HCH5-F1
#
_entry.id   AF-A0A0G9HCH5-F1
#
_cell.length_a   1.000
_cell.length_b   1.000
_cell.length_c   1.000
_cell.angle_alpha   90.00
_cell.angle_beta   90.00
_cell.angle_gamma   90.00
#
_symmetry.space_group_name_H-M   'P 1'
#
loop_
_entity.id
_entity.type
_entity.pdbx_description
1 polymer ?
#
loop_
_entity_poly.entity_id
_entity_poly.type
_entity_poly.pdbx_seq_one_letter_code
_entity_poly.pdbx_strand_id
1 'polypeptide(L)'
;MDAKTAWPDRVTIDGMVYKARVDAGDGLVSLPCPSEPQVSVGDVITQTVGRREASLEVLEVDFQPNGSLGIGTVHRHLLVLTVEPTTSQAHTQPPGASSAKAPPVARPPKASPVASTQAAPASTLKLAELVDRIARSSDTEAKAMLLALLDNASVSAIVGPVTALGMRALLRT
;
A
#
# COMPACT_ATOMS: atom_id res chain seq x y z
N MET A 1 -6.01 2.71 -33.34
CA MET A 1 -5.32 2.81 -32.05
C MET A 1 -4.37 1.64 -31.94
N ASP A 2 -3.07 1.88 -32.04
CA ASP A 2 -2.05 0.85 -31.97
C ASP A 2 -2.05 0.16 -30.60
N ALA A 3 -2.03 -1.18 -30.61
CA ALA A 3 -1.99 -2.00 -29.40
C ALA A 3 -0.82 -1.66 -28.45
N LYS A 4 0.20 -0.98 -28.98
CA LYS A 4 1.40 -0.54 -28.24
C LYS A 4 1.11 0.60 -27.25
N THR A 5 0.04 1.37 -27.44
CA THR A 5 -0.26 2.55 -26.62
C THR A 5 -1.34 2.30 -25.56
N ALA A 6 -2.11 1.22 -25.70
CA ALA A 6 -3.21 0.92 -24.78
C ALA A 6 -2.71 0.56 -23.37
N TRP A 7 -1.61 -0.21 -23.31
CA TRP A 7 -1.04 -0.79 -22.10
C TRP A 7 0.47 -0.51 -22.01
N PRO A 8 0.87 0.73 -21.68
CA PRO A 8 2.27 1.15 -21.69
C PRO A 8 3.08 0.61 -20.51
N ASP A 9 2.41 0.23 -19.41
CA ASP A 9 3.03 -0.15 -18.15
C ASP A 9 3.12 -1.66 -17.96
N ARG A 10 3.90 -2.05 -16.95
CA ARG A 10 3.99 -3.44 -16.47
C ARG A 10 3.79 -3.50 -14.98
N VAL A 11 3.00 -4.47 -14.55
CA VAL A 11 2.72 -4.75 -13.13
C VAL A 11 2.98 -6.22 -12.87
N THR A 12 3.63 -6.51 -11.76
CA THR A 12 3.91 -7.86 -11.30
C THR A 12 2.96 -8.19 -10.17
N ILE A 13 2.17 -9.25 -10.35
CA ILE A 13 1.22 -9.79 -9.37
C ILE A 13 1.57 -11.26 -9.19
N ASP A 14 1.86 -11.68 -7.96
CA ASP A 14 2.23 -13.07 -7.63
C ASP A 14 3.36 -13.63 -8.54
N GLY A 15 4.39 -12.80 -8.80
CA GLY A 15 5.51 -13.16 -9.68
C GLY A 15 5.19 -13.21 -11.18
N MET A 16 3.93 -13.04 -11.57
CA MET A 16 3.51 -12.95 -12.98
C MET A 16 3.47 -11.50 -13.46
N VAL A 17 4.06 -11.25 -14.62
CA VAL A 17 4.13 -9.91 -15.22
C VAL A 17 2.96 -9.70 -16.18
N TYR A 18 2.15 -8.70 -15.89
CA TYR A 18 1.02 -8.27 -16.70
C TYR A 18 1.35 -6.96 -17.42
N LYS A 19 0.81 -6.80 -18.62
CA LYS A 19 0.71 -5.48 -19.24
C LYS A 19 -0.36 -4.71 -18.49
N ALA A 20 -0.15 -3.43 -18.28
CA ALA A 20 -1.07 -2.60 -17.53
C ALA A 20 -1.10 -1.17 -18.07
N ARG A 21 -2.06 -0.42 -17.55
CA ARG A 21 -2.14 1.03 -17.60
C ARG A 21 -2.25 1.48 -16.15
N VAL A 22 -1.36 2.38 -15.73
CA VAL A 22 -1.39 2.94 -14.38
C VAL A 22 -1.70 4.42 -14.46
N ASP A 23 -2.83 4.80 -13.88
CA ASP A 23 -3.27 6.19 -13.73
C ASP A 23 -2.90 6.66 -12.32
N ALA A 24 -1.65 7.13 -12.16
CA ALA A 24 -1.07 7.50 -10.86
C ALA A 24 -1.80 8.66 -10.16
N GLY A 25 -2.58 9.47 -10.89
CA GLY A 25 -3.40 10.54 -10.31
C GLY A 25 -4.63 10.03 -9.57
N ASP A 26 -5.22 8.93 -10.06
CA ASP A 26 -6.45 8.34 -9.53
C ASP A 26 -6.19 7.07 -8.71
N GLY A 27 -4.93 6.64 -8.61
CA GLY A 27 -4.56 5.39 -7.94
C GLY A 27 -5.14 4.16 -8.64
N LEU A 28 -5.36 4.22 -9.96
CA LEU A 28 -6.01 3.16 -10.70
C LEU A 28 -5.00 2.35 -11.53
N VAL A 29 -5.06 1.04 -11.44
CA VAL A 29 -4.27 0.12 -12.24
C VAL A 29 -5.22 -0.79 -13.02
N SER A 30 -5.23 -0.65 -14.34
CA SER A 30 -6.02 -1.50 -15.22
C SER A 30 -5.11 -2.46 -15.96
N LEU A 31 -5.42 -3.76 -15.96
CA LEU A 31 -4.66 -4.77 -16.66
C LEU A 31 -5.54 -5.84 -17.30
N PRO A 32 -5.31 -6.18 -18.58
CA PRO A 32 -6.03 -7.26 -19.23
C PRO A 32 -5.46 -8.62 -18.83
N CYS A 33 -6.34 -9.56 -18.48
CA CYS A 33 -5.96 -10.87 -17.95
C CYS A 33 -6.73 -12.02 -18.62
N PRO A 34 -6.11 -13.21 -18.78
CA PRO A 34 -6.77 -14.36 -19.39
C PRO A 34 -7.84 -14.98 -18.48
N SER A 35 -7.67 -14.84 -17.16
CA SER A 35 -8.55 -15.32 -16.10
C SER A 35 -8.34 -14.44 -14.87
N GLU A 36 -9.24 -14.53 -13.90
CA GLU A 36 -9.12 -13.83 -12.63
C GLU A 36 -7.81 -14.22 -11.93
N PRO A 37 -6.86 -13.27 -11.77
CA PRO A 37 -5.60 -13.55 -11.10
C PRO A 37 -5.80 -13.58 -9.58
N GLN A 38 -4.93 -14.30 -8.88
CA GLN A 38 -4.95 -14.36 -7.42
C GLN A 38 -4.40 -13.04 -6.86
N VAL A 39 -5.30 -12.10 -6.60
CA VAL A 39 -4.99 -10.84 -5.93
C VAL A 39 -6.13 -10.49 -4.99
N SER A 40 -5.78 -10.04 -3.80
CA SER A 40 -6.70 -9.64 -2.75
C SER A 40 -6.38 -8.23 -2.26
N VAL A 41 -7.36 -7.61 -1.61
CA VAL A 41 -7.15 -6.35 -0.89
C VAL A 41 -6.10 -6.55 0.20
N GLY A 42 -5.13 -5.64 0.27
CA GLY A 42 -3.95 -5.68 1.15
C GLY A 42 -2.72 -6.32 0.50
N ASP A 43 -2.83 -6.89 -0.70
CA ASP A 43 -1.67 -7.42 -1.41
C ASP A 43 -0.79 -6.28 -1.95
N VAL A 44 0.51 -6.51 -2.02
CA VAL A 44 1.47 -5.56 -2.60
C VAL A 44 1.85 -6.02 -3.99
N ILE A 45 1.57 -5.20 -4.98
CA ILE A 45 1.95 -5.40 -6.39
C ILE A 45 3.11 -4.48 -6.75
N THR A 46 3.94 -4.89 -7.70
CA THR A 46 5.09 -4.09 -8.14
C THR A 46 4.84 -3.54 -9.52
N GLN A 47 4.75 -2.22 -9.65
CA GLN A 47 4.77 -1.54 -10.95
C GLN A 47 6.21 -1.34 -11.40
N THR A 48 6.51 -1.71 -12.65
CA THR A 48 7.81 -1.47 -13.27
C THR A 48 7.66 -0.47 -14.41
N VAL A 49 8.31 0.69 -14.28
CA VAL A 49 8.37 1.73 -15.31
C VAL A 49 9.83 1.95 -15.70
N GLY A 50 10.24 1.40 -16.84
CA GLY A 50 11.63 1.44 -17.31
C GLY A 50 12.58 0.71 -16.35
N ARG A 51 13.37 1.45 -15.57
CA ARG A 51 14.28 0.92 -14.54
C ARG A 51 13.80 1.17 -13.10
N ARG A 52 12.64 1.80 -12.94
CA ARG A 52 12.07 2.12 -11.63
C ARG A 52 11.03 1.07 -11.27
N GLU A 53 11.03 0.68 -10.01
CA GLU A 53 10.04 -0.20 -9.42
C GLU A 53 9.32 0.58 -8.31
N ALA A 54 8.00 0.50 -8.31
CA ALA A 54 7.15 1.11 -7.29
C ALA A 54 6.26 0.02 -6.68
N SER A 55 6.26 -0.07 -5.36
CA SER A 55 5.40 -0.99 -4.61
C SER A 55 4.06 -0.30 -4.34
N LEU A 56 2.99 -0.93 -4.79
CA LEU A 56 1.63 -0.44 -4.71
C LEU A 56 0.82 -1.43 -3.88
N GLU A 57 0.14 -0.96 -2.84
CA GLU A 57 -0.76 -1.77 -2.02
C GLU A 57 -2.17 -1.73 -2.63
N VAL A 58 -2.82 -2.89 -2.74
CA VAL A 58 -4.14 -3.03 -3.33
C VAL A 58 -5.22 -2.69 -2.31
N LEU A 59 -6.03 -1.68 -2.60
CA LEU A 59 -7.15 -1.25 -1.78
C LEU A 59 -8.48 -1.87 -2.22
N GLU A 60 -8.64 -2.08 -3.52
CA GLU A 60 -9.86 -2.63 -4.09
C GLU A 60 -9.52 -3.46 -5.33
N VAL A 61 -10.31 -4.51 -5.55
CA VAL A 61 -10.18 -5.44 -6.67
C VAL A 61 -11.51 -5.50 -7.39
N ASP A 62 -11.54 -5.06 -8.65
CA ASP A 62 -12.69 -5.17 -9.53
C ASP A 62 -12.33 -6.00 -10.77
N PHE A 63 -12.86 -7.21 -10.84
CA PHE A 63 -12.70 -8.08 -12.00
C PHE A 63 -13.89 -7.93 -12.94
N GLN A 64 -13.62 -7.50 -14.16
CA GLN A 64 -14.61 -7.22 -15.20
C GLN A 64 -14.54 -8.29 -16.30
N PRO A 65 -15.48 -9.25 -16.33
CA PRO A 65 -15.54 -10.23 -17.40
C PRO A 65 -15.81 -9.57 -18.75
N ASN A 66 -15.01 -9.89 -19.77
CA ASN A 66 -15.05 -9.25 -21.09
C ASN A 66 -14.80 -7.72 -21.10
N GLY A 67 -14.30 -7.15 -19.99
CA GLY A 67 -14.11 -5.70 -19.84
C GLY A 67 -13.01 -5.09 -20.71
N SER A 68 -12.10 -5.88 -21.28
CA SER A 68 -11.01 -5.34 -22.12
C SER A 68 -11.49 -4.87 -23.50
N LEU A 69 -12.65 -5.37 -23.94
CA LEU A 69 -13.23 -5.16 -25.27
C LEU A 69 -12.26 -5.47 -26.43
N GLY A 70 -11.21 -6.25 -26.19
CA GLY A 70 -10.17 -6.56 -27.17
C GLY A 70 -9.25 -5.38 -27.52
N ILE A 71 -9.23 -4.31 -26.73
CA ILE A 71 -8.44 -3.11 -27.02
C ILE A 71 -6.96 -3.37 -26.70
N GLY A 72 -6.14 -3.54 -27.74
CA GLY A 72 -4.68 -3.66 -27.61
C GLY A 72 -4.19 -4.92 -26.89
N THR A 73 -5.03 -5.94 -26.75
CA THR A 73 -4.75 -7.18 -26.03
C THR A 73 -5.59 -8.34 -26.58
N VAL A 74 -5.10 -9.57 -26.46
CA VAL A 74 -5.85 -10.80 -26.79
C VAL A 74 -6.70 -11.30 -25.62
N HIS A 75 -6.43 -10.80 -24.42
CA HIS A 75 -7.12 -11.19 -23.20
C HIS A 75 -8.47 -10.48 -23.10
N ARG A 76 -9.55 -11.22 -22.85
CA ARG A 76 -10.92 -10.68 -22.83
C ARG A 76 -11.27 -9.99 -21.52
N HIS A 77 -10.76 -10.49 -20.41
CA HIS A 77 -11.09 -9.96 -19.10
C HIS A 77 -10.21 -8.76 -18.77
N LEU A 78 -10.75 -7.86 -17.95
CA LEU A 78 -10.05 -6.72 -17.42
C LEU A 78 -10.09 -6.80 -15.91
N LEU A 79 -8.93 -6.58 -15.30
CA LEU A 79 -8.83 -6.37 -13.86
C LEU A 79 -8.52 -4.90 -13.62
N VAL A 80 -9.29 -4.29 -12.73
CA VAL A 80 -9.12 -2.91 -12.29
C VAL A 80 -8.82 -2.96 -10.81
N LEU A 81 -7.69 -2.38 -10.42
CA LEU A 81 -7.23 -2.31 -9.05
C LEU A 81 -7.17 -0.86 -8.63
N THR A 82 -7.75 -0.55 -7.47
CA THR A 82 -7.48 0.71 -6.77
C THR A 82 -6.28 0.45 -5.87
N VAL A 83 -5.25 1.26 -5.98
CA VAL A 83 -3.98 1.05 -5.29
C VAL A 83 -3.44 2.32 -4.68
N GLU A 84 -2.68 2.18 -3.60
CA GLU A 84 -1.93 3.27 -2.99
C GLU A 84 -0.42 3.01 -2.99
N PRO A 85 0.43 4.04 -3.16
CA PRO A 85 1.86 3.87 -3.02
C PRO A 85 2.23 3.51 -1.58
N THR A 86 2.82 2.34 -1.37
CA THR A 86 3.38 2.01 -0.06
C THR A 86 4.70 2.78 0.09
N THR A 87 4.86 3.57 1.16
CA THR A 87 6.06 4.39 1.40
C THR A 87 7.26 3.56 1.87
N SER A 88 7.53 2.42 1.22
CA SER A 88 8.81 1.71 1.36
C SER A 88 9.75 2.19 0.27
N GLN A 89 10.38 3.35 0.48
CA GLN A 89 11.58 3.66 -0.29
C GLN A 89 12.70 2.70 0.12
N ALA A 90 12.78 1.55 -0.55
CA ALA A 90 14.02 0.78 -0.63
C ALA A 90 14.97 1.53 -1.58
N HIS A 91 15.43 2.71 -1.16
CA HIS A 91 16.51 3.43 -1.83
C HIS A 91 17.84 2.79 -1.45
N THR A 92 18.12 1.57 -1.94
CA THR A 92 19.50 1.07 -2.00
C THR A 92 19.66 0.04 -3.11
N GLN A 93 19.57 0.46 -4.36
CA GLN A 93 20.40 -0.17 -5.38
C GLN A 93 20.80 0.83 -6.46
N PRO A 94 22.01 1.39 -6.40
CA PRO A 94 22.65 1.90 -7.61
C PRO A 94 22.98 0.71 -8.54
N PRO A 95 22.83 0.86 -9.86
CA PRO A 95 23.15 -0.18 -10.82
C PRO A 95 24.67 -0.36 -10.93
N GLY A 96 25.20 -1.41 -10.30
CA GLY A 96 26.59 -1.80 -10.43
C GLY A 96 26.85 -2.62 -11.69
N ALA A 97 26.90 -1.98 -12.85
CA ALA A 97 27.58 -2.55 -14.02
C ALA A 97 29.02 -2.02 -14.05
N SER A 98 30.00 -2.83 -13.63
CA SER A 98 31.29 -3.00 -14.33
C SER A 98 32.25 -3.86 -13.52
N SER A 99 32.76 -4.87 -14.21
CA SER A 99 33.86 -5.75 -13.84
C SER A 99 35.15 -4.95 -13.57
N ALA A 100 35.75 -5.06 -12.38
CA ALA A 100 37.20 -4.89 -12.18
C ALA A 100 37.65 -5.31 -10.76
N LYS A 101 38.39 -6.43 -10.74
CA LYS A 101 39.62 -6.70 -9.96
C LYS A 101 39.64 -6.52 -8.41
N ALA A 102 39.86 -7.65 -7.72
CA ALA A 102 40.31 -7.75 -6.32
C ALA A 102 41.67 -7.04 -6.08
N PRO A 103 42.03 -6.70 -4.80
CA PRO A 103 42.60 -7.70 -3.87
C PRO A 103 42.11 -7.58 -2.39
N PRO A 104 42.40 -8.58 -1.53
CA PRO A 104 41.85 -8.69 -0.18
C PRO A 104 42.79 -8.10 0.89
N VAL A 105 42.23 -7.44 1.91
CA VAL A 105 42.94 -7.18 3.18
C VAL A 105 42.02 -7.50 4.35
N ALA A 106 42.48 -8.42 5.19
CA ALA A 106 41.81 -8.93 6.37
C ALA A 106 42.06 -8.06 7.62
N ARG A 107 41.03 -7.85 8.45
CA ARG A 107 41.12 -7.98 9.93
C ARG A 107 39.73 -8.08 10.60
N PRO A 108 39.59 -8.82 11.72
CA PRO A 108 38.29 -9.25 12.28
C PRO A 108 37.96 -8.58 13.64
N PRO A 109 37.00 -9.10 14.44
CA PRO A 109 35.63 -8.64 14.61
C PRO A 109 35.43 -7.81 15.90
N LYS A 110 34.37 -6.99 15.99
CA LYS A 110 33.84 -6.56 17.31
C LYS A 110 32.39 -6.08 17.25
N ALA A 111 31.60 -6.69 18.13
CA ALA A 111 30.28 -6.32 18.65
C ALA A 111 29.04 -6.61 17.79
N SER A 112 28.44 -7.79 18.03
CA SER A 112 27.00 -7.88 18.35
C SER A 112 26.90 -7.95 19.89
N PRO A 113 25.75 -7.72 20.57
CA PRO A 113 24.41 -7.32 20.12
C PRO A 113 23.85 -6.10 20.89
N VAL A 114 22.82 -5.42 20.38
CA VAL A 114 21.88 -4.69 21.25
C VAL A 114 20.49 -5.24 20.96
N ALA A 115 19.97 -5.96 21.94
CA ALA A 115 18.62 -6.50 21.91
C ALA A 115 17.59 -5.39 22.17
N SER A 116 16.40 -5.60 21.61
CA SER A 116 15.11 -5.14 22.12
C SER A 116 14.69 -3.69 21.82
N THR A 117 14.01 -3.51 20.69
CA THR A 117 12.62 -3.06 20.76
C THR A 117 11.80 -4.07 19.97
N GLN A 118 10.96 -4.85 20.65
CA GLN A 118 9.84 -5.51 19.98
C GLN A 118 9.06 -4.42 19.26
N ALA A 119 9.18 -4.34 17.93
CA ALA A 119 8.14 -3.71 17.16
C ALA A 119 6.89 -4.57 17.41
N ALA A 120 6.02 -4.12 18.30
CA ALA A 120 4.68 -4.64 18.38
C ALA A 120 4.13 -4.65 16.95
N PRO A 121 3.43 -5.72 16.52
CA PRO A 121 2.81 -5.72 15.20
C PRO A 121 2.00 -4.44 15.09
N ALA A 122 2.25 -3.66 14.03
CA ALA A 122 1.46 -2.49 13.70
C ALA A 122 0.06 -2.99 13.34
N SER A 123 -0.75 -3.27 14.36
CA SER A 123 -2.14 -3.64 14.19
C SER A 123 -2.85 -2.38 13.70
N THR A 124 -3.24 -2.40 12.43
CA THR A 124 -4.11 -1.41 11.79
C THR A 124 -5.46 -1.40 12.51
N LEU A 125 -5.50 -0.81 13.69
CA LEU A 125 -6.72 -0.67 14.48
C LEU A 125 -7.57 0.42 13.84
N LYS A 126 -8.80 0.07 13.47
CA LYS A 126 -9.79 1.06 13.02
C LYS A 126 -9.98 2.09 14.12
N LEU A 127 -10.13 3.37 13.77
CA LEU A 127 -10.29 4.47 14.73
C LEU A 127 -11.39 4.19 15.77
N ALA A 128 -12.47 3.50 15.38
CA ALA A 128 -13.52 3.06 16.29
C ALA A 128 -13.05 2.08 17.37
N GLU A 129 -12.20 1.11 17.04
CA GLU A 129 -11.65 0.18 18.02
C GLU A 129 -10.62 0.84 18.94
N LEU A 130 -9.88 1.84 18.42
CA LEU A 130 -8.98 2.65 19.23
C LEU A 130 -9.74 3.47 20.27
N VAL A 131 -10.83 4.15 19.86
CA VAL A 131 -11.70 4.93 20.76
C VAL A 131 -12.31 4.02 21.82
N ASP A 132 -12.80 2.85 21.45
CA ASP A 132 -13.46 1.93 22.36
C ASP A 132 -12.47 1.28 23.37
N ARG A 133 -11.23 1.00 22.96
CA ARG A 133 -10.17 0.55 23.88
C ARG A 133 -9.75 1.66 24.86
N ILE A 134 -9.66 2.90 24.40
CA ILE A 134 -9.29 4.06 25.24
C ILE A 134 -10.45 4.47 26.15
N ALA A 135 -11.70 4.36 25.70
CA ALA A 135 -12.87 4.58 26.56
C ALA A 135 -12.89 3.61 27.75
N ARG A 136 -12.51 2.35 27.51
CA ARG A 136 -12.39 1.30 28.53
C ARG A 136 -11.10 1.35 29.36
N SER A 137 -10.11 2.13 28.94
CA SER A 137 -8.89 2.32 29.72
C SER A 137 -9.08 3.39 30.80
N SER A 138 -8.30 3.32 31.88
CA SER A 138 -8.29 4.32 32.94
C SER A 138 -7.28 5.46 32.67
N ASP A 139 -6.84 5.61 31.42
CA ASP A 139 -5.83 6.59 31.02
C ASP A 139 -6.49 7.92 30.64
N THR A 140 -6.45 8.87 31.58
CA THR A 140 -7.04 10.20 31.43
C THR A 140 -6.36 11.03 30.34
N GLU A 141 -5.06 10.85 30.13
CA GLU A 141 -4.29 11.61 29.13
C GLU A 141 -4.66 11.14 27.72
N ALA A 142 -4.72 9.82 27.50
CA ALA A 142 -5.14 9.25 26.23
C ALA A 142 -6.57 9.65 25.85
N LYS A 143 -7.50 9.67 26.82
CA LYS A 143 -8.87 10.15 26.62
C LYS A 143 -8.89 11.63 26.20
N ALA A 144 -8.11 12.48 26.85
CA ALA A 144 -8.03 13.91 26.55
C ALA A 144 -7.46 14.18 25.14
N MET A 145 -6.39 13.48 24.75
CA MET A 145 -5.80 13.62 23.41
C MET A 145 -6.78 13.21 22.31
N LEU A 146 -7.49 12.10 22.51
CA LEU A 146 -8.45 11.61 21.52
C LEU A 146 -9.69 12.52 21.42
N LEU A 147 -10.13 13.08 22.54
CA LEU A 147 -11.15 14.13 22.55
C LEU A 147 -10.70 15.37 21.77
N ALA A 148 -9.47 15.84 21.97
CA ALA A 148 -8.93 16.99 21.25
C ALA A 148 -8.82 16.74 19.74
N LEU A 149 -8.46 15.52 19.33
CA LEU A 149 -8.46 15.11 17.92
C LEU A 149 -9.86 15.10 17.31
N LEU A 150 -10.86 14.57 18.01
CA LEU A 150 -12.26 14.55 17.56
C LEU A 150 -12.93 15.93 17.60
N ASP A 151 -12.39 16.88 18.38
CA ASP A 151 -12.80 18.29 18.39
C ASP A 151 -12.26 19.09 17.20
N ASN A 152 -11.27 18.56 16.49
CA ASN A 152 -10.74 19.21 15.30
C ASN A 152 -11.75 19.14 14.14
N ALA A 153 -12.11 20.29 13.58
CA ALA A 153 -13.09 20.39 12.49
C ALA A 153 -12.69 19.57 11.26
N SER A 154 -11.40 19.48 10.93
CA SER A 154 -10.90 18.70 9.79
C SER A 154 -11.02 17.20 10.05
N VAL A 155 -10.73 16.76 11.27
CA VAL A 155 -10.86 15.35 11.66
C VAL A 155 -12.33 14.94 11.74
N SER A 156 -13.18 15.81 12.30
CA SER A 156 -14.63 15.61 12.35
C SER A 156 -15.26 15.53 10.95
N ALA A 157 -14.76 16.30 9.98
CA ALA A 157 -15.20 16.24 8.59
C ALA A 157 -14.84 14.90 7.91
N ILE A 158 -13.69 14.30 8.26
CA ILE A 158 -13.24 13.01 7.73
C ILE A 158 -13.99 11.84 8.37
N VAL A 159 -14.19 11.88 9.70
CA VAL A 159 -14.85 10.81 10.47
C VAL A 159 -16.39 10.86 10.32
N GLY A 160 -16.91 12.02 9.96
CA GLY A 160 -18.33 12.32 9.92
C GLY A 160 -18.81 12.90 11.26
N PRO A 161 -19.56 14.02 11.27
CA PRO A 161 -19.90 14.74 12.50
C PRO A 161 -20.75 13.93 13.48
N VAL A 162 -21.60 13.03 12.97
CA VAL A 162 -22.43 12.12 13.79
C VAL A 162 -21.57 11.05 14.48
N THR A 163 -20.63 10.46 13.75
CA THR A 163 -19.71 9.44 14.25
C THR A 163 -18.76 10.03 15.29
N ALA A 164 -18.18 11.21 15.01
CA ALA A 164 -17.32 11.92 15.94
C ALA A 164 -18.07 12.28 17.24
N LEU A 165 -19.34 12.67 17.16
CA LEU A 165 -20.17 12.94 18.34
C LEU A 165 -20.37 11.68 19.21
N GLY A 166 -20.66 10.53 18.58
CA GLY A 166 -20.81 9.25 19.29
C GLY A 166 -19.51 8.80 19.97
N MET A 167 -18.38 8.94 19.28
CA MET A 167 -17.05 8.62 19.82
C MET A 167 -16.68 9.51 21.02
N ARG A 168 -17.06 10.80 20.98
CA ARG A 168 -16.85 11.73 22.09
C ARG A 168 -17.71 11.39 23.31
N ALA A 169 -18.93 10.90 23.10
CA ALA A 169 -19.80 10.47 24.20
C ALA A 169 -19.18 9.29 24.96
N LEU A 170 -18.57 8.34 24.26
CA LEU A 170 -17.90 7.16 24.85
C LEU A 170 -16.63 7.52 25.65
N LEU A 171 -15.94 8.60 25.30
CA LEU A 171 -14.72 9.03 25.99
C LEU A 171 -14.99 9.87 27.24
N ARG A 172 -16.23 10.34 27.43
CA ARG A 172 -16.65 11.15 28.58
C ARG A 172 -17.29 10.32 29.70
N THR A 173 -17.50 9.03 29.47
CA THR A 173 -17.90 8.03 30.49
C THR A 173 -16.69 7.40 31.16
#